data_AF-A0AAD9KYD7-F1
#
_entry.id   AF-A0AAD9KYD7-F1
#
_cell.length_a   1.000
_cell.length_b   1.000
_cell.length_c   1.000
_cell.angle_alpha   90.00
_cell.angle_beta   90.00
_cell.angle_gamma   90.00
#
_symmetry.space_group_name_H-M   'P 1'
#
loop_
_entity.id
_entity.type
_entity.pdbx_description
1 polymer ?
#
loop_
_entity_poly.entity_id
_entity_poly.type
_entity_poly.pdbx_seq_one_letter_code
_entity_poly.pdbx_strand_id
1 'polypeptide(L)'
;MPKATEKSHKTTYPPGCKELHEGLSTDELLKRLKLLARAFQEMGQDENSQYKQLTLHIASEFFLDHSSKDVRLLIACCIADIFRIFAPDAPYKDGHQLKVGSHTHAYNTHATPH
;
A
#
# COMPACT_ATOMS: atom_id res chain seq x y z
N MET A 1 -13.23 -43.72 -1.99
CA MET A 1 -12.63 -42.70 -1.10
C MET A 1 -12.61 -41.37 -1.85
N PRO A 2 -13.44 -40.38 -1.51
CA PRO A 2 -13.35 -39.05 -2.13
C PRO A 2 -12.17 -38.27 -1.53
N LYS A 3 -11.22 -37.84 -2.37
CA LYS A 3 -10.14 -36.94 -1.97
C LYS A 3 -10.73 -35.55 -1.70
N ALA A 4 -10.31 -34.99 -0.57
CA ALA A 4 -10.80 -33.75 0.00
C ALA A 4 -10.77 -32.58 -0.99
N THR A 5 -11.84 -31.81 -0.92
CA THR A 5 -12.05 -30.50 -1.52
C THR A 5 -10.87 -29.56 -1.25
N GLU A 6 -10.06 -29.32 -2.28
CA GLU A 6 -9.04 -28.29 -2.29
C GLU A 6 -9.74 -26.92 -2.24
N LYS A 7 -9.78 -26.33 -1.05
CA LYS A 7 -10.39 -25.03 -0.82
C LYS A 7 -9.62 -23.99 -1.62
N SER A 8 -10.13 -23.68 -2.80
CA SER A 8 -9.72 -22.54 -3.61
C SER A 8 -9.81 -21.30 -2.71
N HIS A 9 -8.66 -20.85 -2.20
CA HIS A 9 -8.53 -19.60 -1.46
C HIS A 9 -8.81 -18.48 -2.46
N LYS A 10 -10.10 -18.15 -2.61
CA LYS A 10 -10.61 -17.18 -3.57
C LYS A 10 -10.13 -15.80 -3.17
N THR A 11 -8.94 -15.48 -3.66
CA THR A 11 -8.27 -14.21 -3.43
C THR A 11 -8.82 -13.23 -4.47
N THR A 12 -9.47 -12.15 -4.04
CA THR A 12 -10.04 -11.17 -4.97
C THR A 12 -8.93 -10.27 -5.51
N TYR A 13 -8.76 -10.26 -6.83
CA TYR A 13 -7.82 -9.38 -7.51
C TYR A 13 -8.57 -8.17 -8.12
N PRO A 14 -7.96 -6.98 -8.09
CA PRO A 14 -8.54 -5.80 -8.74
C PRO A 14 -8.58 -5.97 -10.27
N PRO A 15 -9.43 -5.20 -10.98
CA PRO A 15 -9.59 -5.33 -12.43
C PRO A 15 -8.26 -5.17 -13.16
N GLY A 16 -7.96 -6.09 -14.08
CA GLY A 16 -6.71 -6.11 -14.85
C GLY A 16 -5.53 -6.79 -14.15
N CYS A 17 -5.64 -7.13 -12.86
CA CYS A 17 -4.62 -7.89 -12.15
C CYS A 17 -4.87 -9.40 -12.25
N LYS A 18 -3.79 -10.16 -12.42
CA LYS A 18 -3.80 -11.63 -12.49
C LYS A 18 -3.28 -12.23 -11.20
N GLU A 19 -3.62 -13.50 -10.99
CA GLU A 19 -3.19 -14.27 -9.82
C GLU A 19 -1.67 -14.35 -9.69
N LEU A 20 -1.16 -14.24 -8.46
CA LEU A 20 0.25 -14.37 -8.14
C LEU A 20 0.49 -15.76 -7.51
N HIS A 21 1.39 -16.55 -8.10
CA HIS A 21 1.75 -17.87 -7.58
C HIS A 21 3.25 -18.16 -7.79
N GLU A 22 3.76 -19.18 -7.08
CA GLU A 22 5.19 -19.52 -7.05
C GLU A 22 5.76 -20.04 -8.37
N GLY A 23 4.95 -20.71 -9.19
CA GLY A 23 5.35 -21.17 -10.52
C GLY A 23 5.53 -20.08 -11.59
N LEU A 24 5.44 -18.79 -11.26
CA LEU A 24 5.66 -17.70 -12.23
C LEU A 24 7.13 -17.34 -12.35
N SER A 25 7.58 -17.07 -13.58
CA SER A 25 8.91 -16.48 -13.82
C SER A 25 9.02 -15.10 -13.18
N THR A 26 10.22 -14.71 -12.76
CA THR A 26 10.49 -13.41 -12.11
C THR A 26 9.96 -12.23 -12.93
N ASP A 27 10.15 -12.20 -14.25
CA ASP A 27 9.63 -11.16 -15.14
C ASP A 27 8.10 -11.06 -15.13
N GLU A 28 7.42 -12.20 -15.14
CA GLU A 28 5.96 -12.25 -15.13
C GLU A 28 5.43 -11.80 -13.77
N LEU A 29 6.09 -12.22 -12.70
CA LEU A 29 5.77 -11.80 -11.34
C LEU A 29 5.93 -10.28 -11.19
N LEU A 30 7.02 -9.71 -11.71
CA LEU A 30 7.24 -8.26 -11.73
C LEU A 30 6.17 -7.51 -12.52
N LYS A 31 5.79 -8.01 -13.71
CA LYS A 31 4.72 -7.38 -14.51
C LYS A 31 3.40 -7.35 -13.75
N ARG A 32 3.00 -8.47 -13.13
CA ARG A 32 1.76 -8.58 -12.37
C ARG A 32 1.78 -7.72 -11.10
N LEU A 33 2.88 -7.77 -10.34
CA LEU A 33 3.06 -6.93 -9.15
C LEU A 33 3.04 -5.43 -9.49
N LYS A 34 3.59 -5.01 -10.64
CA LYS A 34 3.54 -3.61 -11.09
C LYS A 34 2.11 -3.15 -11.34
N LEU A 35 1.31 -3.98 -12.02
CA LEU A 35 -0.11 -3.71 -12.24
C LEU A 35 -0.87 -3.66 -10.90
N LEU A 36 -0.55 -4.57 -9.99
CA LEU A 36 -1.19 -4.64 -8.68
C LEU A 36 -0.86 -3.42 -7.81
N ALA A 37 0.41 -3.00 -7.78
CA ALA A 37 0.84 -1.78 -7.08
C ALA A 37 0.10 -0.55 -7.63
N ARG A 38 -0.04 -0.43 -8.96
CA ARG A 38 -0.82 0.65 -9.59
C ARG A 38 -2.27 0.63 -9.15
N ALA A 39 -2.91 -0.54 -9.16
CA ALA A 39 -4.28 -0.68 -8.69
C ALA A 39 -4.43 -0.26 -7.22
N PHE A 40 -3.52 -0.68 -6.32
CA PHE A 40 -3.57 -0.26 -4.90
C PHE A 40 -3.29 1.23 -4.70
N GLN A 41 -2.46 1.84 -5.54
CA GLN A 41 -2.25 3.29 -5.52
C GLN A 41 -3.51 4.06 -5.93
N GLU A 42 -4.29 3.54 -6.89
CA GLU A 42 -5.56 4.13 -7.34
C GLU A 42 -6.72 3.86 -6.37
N MET A 43 -6.62 2.83 -5.52
CA MET A 43 -7.62 2.53 -4.50
C MET A 43 -7.62 3.58 -3.38
N GLY A 44 -8.81 4.09 -3.06
CA GLY A 44 -9.09 4.96 -1.91
C GLY A 44 -9.20 4.17 -0.61
N GLN A 45 -9.62 4.81 0.50
CA GLN A 45 -9.84 4.13 1.78
C GLN A 45 -11.23 3.47 1.86
N ASP A 46 -12.16 3.80 0.96
CA ASP A 46 -13.55 3.31 0.97
C ASP A 46 -13.68 1.82 0.58
N GLU A 47 -14.23 1.02 1.51
CA GLU A 47 -14.71 -0.37 1.34
C GLU A 47 -13.76 -1.40 0.66
N ASN A 48 -12.47 -1.37 1.00
CA ASN A 48 -11.43 -2.28 0.44
C ASN A 48 -11.24 -3.62 1.18
N SER A 49 -12.20 -4.03 2.01
CA SER A 49 -12.11 -5.22 2.85
C SER A 49 -11.85 -6.52 2.08
N GLN A 50 -12.29 -6.59 0.82
CA GLN A 50 -12.10 -7.75 -0.05
C GLN A 50 -10.63 -8.04 -0.41
N TYR A 51 -9.75 -7.03 -0.36
CA TYR A 51 -8.32 -7.19 -0.67
C TYR A 51 -7.48 -7.64 0.54
N LYS A 52 -8.09 -7.82 1.72
CA LYS A 52 -7.38 -8.31 2.91
C LYS A 52 -6.75 -9.68 2.68
N GLN A 53 -7.47 -10.60 2.05
CA GLN A 53 -6.94 -11.93 1.73
C GLN A 53 -5.78 -11.85 0.74
N LEU A 54 -5.88 -10.96 -0.26
CA LEU A 54 -4.80 -10.70 -1.21
C LEU A 54 -3.55 -10.14 -0.52
N THR A 55 -3.74 -9.26 0.45
CA THR A 55 -2.66 -8.68 1.26
C THR A 55 -1.89 -9.75 2.02
N LEU A 56 -2.63 -10.63 2.72
CA LEU A 56 -2.03 -11.73 3.48
C LEU A 56 -1.28 -12.69 2.55
N HIS A 57 -1.81 -12.93 1.35
CA HIS A 57 -1.16 -13.77 0.34
C HIS A 57 0.18 -13.18 -0.12
N ILE A 58 0.22 -11.90 -0.49
CA ILE A 58 1.47 -11.25 -0.95
C ILE A 58 2.48 -11.01 0.19
N ALA A 59 2.02 -10.96 1.44
CA ALA A 59 2.86 -10.87 2.63
C ALA A 59 3.37 -12.23 3.13
N SER A 60 3.08 -13.31 2.40
CA SER A 60 3.64 -14.63 2.71
C SER A 60 5.16 -14.64 2.56
N GLU A 61 5.84 -15.43 3.41
CA GLU A 61 7.30 -15.59 3.40
C GLU A 61 7.83 -15.97 2.02
N PHE A 62 7.05 -16.72 1.23
CA PHE A 62 7.39 -17.06 -0.15
C PHE A 62 7.71 -15.85 -1.03
N PHE A 63 6.90 -14.78 -0.91
CA PHE A 63 7.08 -13.57 -1.69
C PHE A 63 8.15 -12.67 -1.04
N LEU A 64 8.14 -12.55 0.29
CA LEU A 64 9.09 -11.71 1.02
C LEU A 64 10.54 -12.20 0.92
N ASP A 65 10.76 -13.52 0.86
CA ASP A 65 12.09 -14.14 0.73
C ASP A 65 12.46 -14.49 -0.73
N HIS A 66 11.71 -13.96 -1.70
CA HIS A 66 11.97 -14.22 -3.11
C HIS A 66 13.40 -13.77 -3.49
N SER A 67 14.17 -14.60 -4.20
CA SER A 67 15.59 -14.36 -4.51
C SER A 67 15.88 -13.02 -5.21
N SER A 68 14.97 -12.59 -6.11
CA SER A 68 15.08 -11.31 -6.82
C SER A 68 14.79 -10.10 -5.91
N LYS A 69 15.75 -9.17 -5.84
CA LYS A 69 15.62 -7.89 -5.11
C LYS A 69 14.46 -7.04 -5.61
N ASP A 70 14.27 -6.99 -6.93
CA ASP A 70 13.21 -6.17 -7.54
C ASP A 70 11.83 -6.67 -7.15
N VAL A 71 11.66 -7.99 -7.08
CA VAL A 71 10.40 -8.61 -6.63
C VAL A 71 10.12 -8.23 -5.18
N ARG A 72 11.10 -8.39 -4.28
CA ARG A 72 10.96 -8.03 -2.86
C ARG A 72 10.60 -6.56 -2.66
N LEU A 73 11.27 -5.67 -3.38
CA LEU A 73 10.99 -4.23 -3.32
C LEU A 73 9.54 -3.94 -3.75
N LEU A 74 9.09 -4.56 -4.82
CA LEU A 74 7.76 -4.32 -5.37
C LEU A 74 6.66 -4.87 -4.44
N ILE A 75 6.89 -6.01 -3.79
CA ILE A 75 6.01 -6.54 -2.74
C ILE A 75 5.94 -5.58 -1.55
N ALA A 76 7.09 -5.07 -1.10
CA ALA A 76 7.14 -4.09 -0.02
C ALA A 76 6.34 -2.83 -0.36
N CYS A 77 6.40 -2.35 -1.62
CA CYS A 77 5.56 -1.24 -2.08
C CYS A 77 4.08 -1.58 -1.98
N CYS A 78 3.65 -2.74 -2.50
CA CYS A 78 2.24 -3.16 -2.40
C CYS A 78 1.76 -3.22 -0.95
N ILE A 79 2.56 -3.77 -0.04
CA ILE A 79 2.22 -3.85 1.38
C ILE A 79 2.08 -2.44 1.99
N ALA A 80 2.99 -1.51 1.67
CA ALA A 80 2.93 -0.13 2.14
C ALA A 80 1.66 0.59 1.64
N ASP A 81 1.30 0.38 0.38
CA ASP A 81 0.10 0.95 -0.23
C ASP A 81 -1.18 0.43 0.44
N ILE A 82 -1.18 -0.85 0.76
CA ILE A 82 -2.29 -1.48 1.48
C ILE A 82 -2.40 -0.96 2.91
N PHE A 83 -1.28 -0.76 3.61
CA PHE A 83 -1.30 -0.11 4.92
C PHE A 83 -1.87 1.30 4.83
N ARG A 84 -1.57 2.05 3.76
CA ARG A 84 -2.19 3.37 3.51
C ARG A 84 -3.71 3.25 3.29
N ILE A 85 -4.19 2.24 2.56
CA ILE A 85 -5.62 2.00 2.32
C ILE A 85 -6.35 1.59 3.62
N PHE A 86 -5.75 0.72 4.43
CA PHE A 86 -6.36 0.22 5.67
C PHE A 86 -6.14 1.12 6.89
N ALA A 87 -5.18 2.04 6.85
CA ALA A 87 -5.04 3.04 7.88
C ALA A 87 -6.33 3.85 7.94
N PRO A 88 -6.97 4.02 9.12
CA PRO A 88 -8.07 4.97 9.26
C PRO A 88 -7.56 6.37 8.91
N ASP A 89 -8.38 7.18 8.22
CA ASP A 89 -8.11 8.58 7.91
C ASP A 89 -7.44 9.23 9.13
N ALA A 90 -6.17 9.62 8.97
CA ALA A 90 -5.38 10.12 10.09
C ALA A 90 -6.14 11.31 10.71
N PRO A 91 -6.20 11.45 12.05
CA PRO A 91 -6.96 12.51 12.72
C PRO A 91 -6.31 13.90 12.59
N TYR A 92 -5.76 14.23 11.42
CA TYR A 92 -5.12 15.49 11.06
C TYR A 92 -5.46 15.90 9.63
N LYS A 93 -6.75 15.88 9.27
CA LYS A 93 -7.28 16.71 8.17
C LYS A 93 -7.70 18.11 8.64
N ASP A 94 -7.13 18.60 9.73
CA ASP A 94 -7.18 20.00 10.11
C ASP A 94 -5.83 20.65 9.79
N GLY A 95 -5.81 21.46 8.74
CA GLY A 95 -4.62 22.03 8.10
C GLY A 95 -3.89 23.10 8.91
N HIS A 96 -3.71 22.92 10.22
CA HIS A 96 -3.12 23.94 11.07
C HIS A 96 -2.30 23.38 12.23
N GLN A 97 -1.18 22.69 12.00
CA GLN A 97 -0.14 22.56 13.06
C GLN A 97 1.29 22.24 12.61
N LEU A 98 1.59 22.03 11.32
CA LEU A 98 2.98 21.80 10.89
C LEU A 98 3.57 23.07 10.27
N LYS A 99 3.97 24.01 11.12
CA LYS A 99 5.12 24.88 10.80
C LYS A 99 6.10 24.90 11.96
N VAL A 100 6.98 23.89 11.93
CA VAL A 100 8.28 23.88 12.61
C VAL A 100 9.11 25.03 12.04
N GLY A 101 9.89 25.67 12.91
CA GLY A 101 10.45 27.00 12.74
C GLY A 101 11.32 27.25 11.51
N SER A 102 11.15 28.46 10.97
CA SER A 102 12.16 29.19 10.20
C SER A 102 12.12 30.65 10.65
N HIS A 103 13.26 31.09 11.15
CA HIS A 103 13.59 32.42 11.60
C HIS A 103 13.41 33.48 10.49
N THR A 104 12.47 34.43 10.63
CA THR A 104 12.55 35.73 9.94
C THR A 104 11.92 36.86 10.77
N HIS A 105 12.81 37.68 11.33
CA HIS A 105 12.69 39.11 11.62
C HIS A 105 11.49 39.60 12.47
N ALA A 106 11.82 39.90 13.72
CA ALA A 106 11.16 40.94 14.50
C ALA A 106 11.26 42.28 13.75
N TYR A 107 10.15 42.73 13.14
CA TYR A 107 9.92 44.16 12.89
C TYR A 107 9.01 44.69 13.98
N ASN A 108 9.67 45.32 14.95
CA ASN A 108 9.11 46.28 15.87
C ASN A 108 8.39 47.39 15.10
N THR A 109 7.07 47.57 15.27
CA THR A 109 6.42 48.90 15.32
C THR A 109 5.01 48.76 15.93
N HIS A 110 4.92 48.79 17.26
CA HIS A 110 3.73 49.28 17.96
C HIS A 110 4.17 50.42 18.86
N ALA A 111 3.91 51.65 18.43
CA ALA A 111 3.75 52.79 19.32
C ALA A 111 2.68 53.71 18.70
N THR A 112 1.49 53.55 19.26
CA THR A 112 0.25 54.32 19.07
C THR A 112 0.40 55.75 19.65
N PRO A 113 -0.60 56.65 19.43
CA PRO A 113 -0.43 58.11 19.31
C PRO A 113 -0.42 58.84 20.66
N HIS A 114 0.01 60.10 20.63
CA HIS A 114 -0.36 61.13 21.60
C HIS A 114 -0.52 62.49 20.91
#